data_AF-A0A661C907-F1
#
_entry.id   AF-A0A661C907-F1
#
_cell.length_a   1.000
_cell.length_b   1.000
_cell.length_c   1.000
_cell.angle_alpha   90.00
_cell.angle_beta   90.00
_cell.angle_gamma   90.00
#
_symmetry.space_group_name_H-M   'P 1'
#
loop_
_entity.id
_entity.type
_entity.pdbx_description
1 polymer ?
#
loop_
_entity_poly.entity_id
_entity_poly.type
_entity_poly.pdbx_seq_one_letter_code
_entity_poly.pdbx_strand_id
1 'polypeptide(L)'
;MRQVSEMKHRPEQSFILLLILISSSLSAQEHPDEIFDEASGLKIMQEVQKRHQQFAFVYEEQSMVMIDRNGDRDTRKLKRYSRVEDDGTVKFLLLFDSPAEIKGVALLASRD
;
A
#
# COMPACT_ATOMS: atom_id res chain seq x y z
N MET A 1 -22.91 50.14 26.29
CA MET A 1 -22.76 49.20 27.42
C MET A 1 -23.31 47.85 26.99
N ARG A 2 -22.49 46.81 26.93
CA ARG A 2 -22.89 45.45 26.53
C ARG A 2 -22.83 44.58 27.80
N GLN A 3 -23.99 44.18 28.33
CA GLN A 3 -24.02 43.25 29.47
C GLN A 3 -23.43 41.91 29.01
N VAL A 4 -22.39 41.47 29.71
CA VAL A 4 -21.84 40.13 29.57
C VAL A 4 -22.67 39.23 30.50
N SER A 5 -23.45 38.33 29.90
CA SER A 5 -24.26 37.35 30.63
C SER A 5 -23.32 36.34 31.29
N GLU A 6 -23.29 36.29 32.63
CA GLU A 6 -22.58 35.25 33.36
C GLU A 6 -23.22 33.89 33.08
N MET A 7 -22.44 32.95 32.52
CA MET A 7 -22.86 31.56 32.30
C MET A 7 -22.86 30.82 33.65
N LYS A 8 -24.04 30.68 34.24
CA LYS A 8 -24.26 29.91 35.47
C LYS A 8 -24.06 28.41 35.19
N HIS A 9 -22.93 27.86 35.62
CA HIS A 9 -22.59 26.44 35.46
C HIS A 9 -23.59 25.57 36.24
N ARG A 10 -24.39 24.76 35.54
CA ARG A 10 -25.32 23.80 36.16
C ARG A 10 -24.65 22.42 36.24
N PRO A 11 -24.44 21.86 37.44
CA PRO A 11 -23.76 20.56 37.61
C PRO A 11 -24.51 19.41 36.92
N GLU A 12 -25.84 19.48 36.87
CA GLU A 12 -26.70 18.53 36.17
C GLU A 12 -26.37 18.41 34.67
N GLN A 13 -26.02 19.53 34.01
CA GLN A 13 -25.64 19.52 32.59
C GLN A 13 -24.27 18.88 32.38
N SER A 14 -23.37 18.98 33.36
CA SER A 14 -22.05 18.34 33.31
C SER A 14 -22.18 16.83 33.53
N PHE A 15 -23.09 16.41 34.40
CA PHE A 15 -23.42 15.01 34.64
C PHE A 15 -24.06 14.35 33.41
N ILE A 16 -24.98 15.06 32.74
CA ILE A 16 -25.58 14.59 31.49
C ILE A 16 -24.52 14.48 30.38
N LEU A 17 -23.63 15.47 30.25
CA LEU A 17 -22.54 15.44 29.27
C LEU A 17 -21.58 14.27 29.54
N LEU A 18 -21.27 14.00 30.81
CA LEU A 18 -20.44 12.88 31.22
C LEU A 18 -21.12 11.54 30.95
N LEU A 19 -22.42 11.42 31.21
CA LEU A 19 -23.21 10.22 30.89
C LEU A 19 -23.26 9.96 29.38
N ILE A 20 -23.37 10.99 28.55
CA ILE A 20 -23.32 10.88 27.08
C ILE A 20 -21.93 10.42 26.63
N LEU A 21 -20.86 10.97 27.20
CA LEU A 21 -19.49 10.55 26.91
C LEU A 21 -19.24 9.08 27.29
N ILE A 22 -19.68 8.65 28.47
CA ILE A 22 -19.54 7.27 28.93
C ILE A 22 -20.35 6.30 28.04
N SER A 23 -21.55 6.69 27.62
CA SER A 23 -22.38 5.88 26.72
C SER A 23 -21.75 5.72 25.33
N SER A 24 -21.06 6.76 24.84
CA SER A 24 -20.34 6.69 23.56
C SER A 24 -19.14 5.76 23.61
N SER A 25 -18.43 5.65 24.74
CA SER A 25 -17.36 4.67 24.93
C SER A 25 -17.85 3.23 25.06
N LEU A 26 -19.06 3.01 25.60
CA LEU A 26 -19.62 1.66 25.77
C LEU A 26 -20.13 1.06 24.43
N SER A 27 -20.26 1.89 23.40
CA SER A 27 -20.59 1.49 22.03
C SER A 27 -19.35 1.08 21.22
N ALA A 28 -18.15 1.11 21.82
CA ALA A 28 -16.98 0.43 21.27
C ALA A 28 -17.22 -1.07 21.39
N GLN A 29 -18.05 -1.58 20.49
CA GLN A 29 -18.27 -3.00 20.32
C GLN A 29 -16.90 -3.62 20.03
N GLU A 30 -16.37 -4.35 21.01
CA GLU A 30 -15.31 -5.31 20.75
C GLU A 30 -15.83 -6.15 19.58
N HIS A 31 -15.23 -5.96 18.40
CA HIS A 31 -15.49 -6.84 17.28
C HIS A 31 -15.28 -8.25 17.83
N PRO A 32 -16.30 -9.14 17.79
CA PRO A 32 -16.09 -10.51 18.22
C PRO A 32 -14.87 -11.01 17.47
N ASP A 33 -13.86 -11.48 18.22
CA ASP A 33 -12.59 -11.96 17.70
C ASP A 33 -12.84 -12.57 16.32
N GLU A 34 -12.48 -11.83 15.27
CA GLU A 34 -12.61 -12.38 13.93
C GLU A 34 -11.75 -13.63 13.97
N ILE A 35 -12.40 -14.79 13.93
CA ILE A 35 -11.71 -16.04 13.62
C ILE A 35 -11.24 -15.81 12.19
N PHE A 36 -10.03 -15.27 12.06
CA PHE A 36 -9.32 -15.30 10.81
C PHE A 36 -9.28 -16.78 10.46
N ASP A 37 -10.03 -17.20 9.43
CA ASP A 37 -9.76 -18.46 8.76
C ASP A 37 -8.28 -18.37 8.40
N GLU A 38 -7.42 -19.03 9.17
CA GLU A 38 -5.97 -18.91 9.07
C GLU A 38 -5.62 -19.41 7.67
N ALA A 39 -5.60 -18.48 6.73
CA ALA A 39 -5.43 -18.80 5.34
C ALA A 39 -4.03 -19.40 5.23
N SER A 40 -3.95 -20.63 4.75
CA SER A 40 -2.65 -21.24 4.49
C SER A 40 -1.82 -20.32 3.59
N GLY A 41 -0.50 -20.37 3.71
CA GLY A 41 0.39 -19.57 2.85
C GLY A 41 0.06 -19.73 1.36
N LEU A 42 -0.41 -20.91 0.96
CA LEU A 42 -0.93 -21.16 -0.40
C LEU A 42 -2.16 -20.31 -0.73
N LYS A 43 -3.20 -20.31 0.11
CA LYS A 43 -4.42 -19.50 -0.10
C LYS A 43 -4.07 -18.01 -0.20
N ILE A 44 -3.12 -17.54 0.62
CA ILE A 44 -2.63 -16.16 0.57
C ILE A 44 -1.99 -15.86 -0.79
N MET A 45 -1.06 -16.71 -1.26
CA MET A 45 -0.39 -16.50 -2.54
C MET A 45 -1.34 -16.58 -3.73
N GLN A 46 -2.38 -17.42 -3.67
CA GLN A 46 -3.44 -17.48 -4.67
C GLN A 46 -4.21 -16.16 -4.76
N GLU A 47 -4.61 -15.59 -3.62
CA GLU A 47 -5.31 -14.31 -3.60
C GLU A 47 -4.41 -13.13 -4.01
N VAL A 48 -3.12 -13.16 -3.65
CA VAL A 48 -2.13 -12.19 -4.16
C VAL A 48 -2.07 -12.24 -5.68
N GLN A 49 -1.93 -13.43 -6.27
CA GLN A 49 -1.85 -13.62 -7.72
C GLN A 49 -3.13 -13.14 -8.42
N LYS A 50 -4.30 -13.49 -7.87
CA LYS A 50 -5.61 -13.08 -8.41
C LYS A 50 -5.80 -11.56 -8.39
N ARG A 51 -5.39 -10.89 -7.30
CA ARG A 51 -5.55 -9.44 -7.13
C ARG A 51 -4.49 -8.62 -7.88
N HIS A 52 -3.32 -9.20 -8.12
CA HIS A 52 -2.23 -8.59 -8.89
C HIS A 52 -2.14 -9.14 -10.32
N GLN A 53 -3.26 -9.62 -10.87
CA GLN A 53 -3.30 -10.17 -12.21
C GLN A 53 -2.74 -9.15 -13.21
N GLN A 54 -1.67 -9.53 -13.90
CA GLN A 54 -0.95 -8.65 -14.80
C GLN A 54 -1.83 -8.39 -16.03
N PHE A 55 -1.97 -7.12 -16.42
CA PHE A 55 -2.55 -6.77 -17.71
C PHE A 55 -1.77 -7.49 -18.83
N ALA A 56 -2.46 -7.82 -19.92
CA ALA A 56 -1.86 -8.54 -21.04
C ALA A 56 -0.60 -7.85 -21.58
N PHE A 57 -0.54 -6.52 -21.48
CA PHE A 57 0.64 -5.72 -21.81
C PHE A 57 0.83 -4.63 -20.76
N VAL A 58 2.07 -4.46 -20.29
CA VAL A 58 2.44 -3.42 -19.33
C VAL A 58 3.71 -2.71 -19.81
N TYR A 59 3.69 -1.38 -19.72
CA TYR A 59 4.85 -0.50 -19.89
C TYR A 59 5.07 0.30 -18.61
N GLU A 60 6.31 0.35 -18.14
CA GLU A 60 6.71 1.11 -16.96
C GLU A 60 8.04 1.83 -17.22
N GLU A 61 8.16 3.06 -16.71
CA GLU A 61 9.43 3.76 -16.54
C GLU A 61 9.81 3.72 -15.06
N GLN A 62 10.97 3.16 -14.75
CA GLN A 62 11.41 2.93 -13.38
C GLN A 62 12.72 3.64 -13.09
N SER A 63 12.86 4.12 -11.86
CA SER A 63 14.12 4.57 -11.28
C SER A 63 14.54 3.60 -10.17
N MET A 64 15.60 2.85 -10.41
CA MET A 64 16.22 1.95 -9.45
C MET A 64 17.28 2.72 -8.68
N VAL A 65 17.05 2.95 -7.39
CA VAL A 65 17.98 3.63 -6.49
C VAL A 65 18.62 2.58 -5.59
N MET A 66 19.93 2.42 -5.70
CA MET A 66 20.72 1.52 -4.87
C MET A 66 21.65 2.35 -4.01
N ILE A 67 21.70 2.03 -2.72
CA ILE A 67 22.58 2.67 -1.74
C ILE A 67 23.35 1.55 -1.07
N ASP A 68 24.68 1.63 -1.11
CA ASP A 68 25.53 0.63 -0.48
C ASP A 68 25.74 0.91 1.02
N ARG A 69 26.53 0.07 1.68
CA ARG A 69 26.82 0.21 3.12
C ARG A 69 27.62 1.46 3.50
N ASN A 70 28.35 2.04 2.55
CA ASN A 70 29.15 3.25 2.74
C ASN A 70 28.31 4.51 2.49
N GLY A 71 27.09 4.35 1.97
CA GLY A 71 26.18 5.42 1.59
C GLY A 71 26.32 5.85 0.13
N ASP A 72 27.12 5.14 -0.66
CA ASP A 72 27.30 5.45 -2.09
C ASP A 72 26.01 5.12 -2.85
N ARG A 73 25.52 6.09 -3.63
CA ARG A 73 24.24 6.00 -4.34
C ARG A 73 24.44 5.82 -5.84
N ASP A 74 23.91 4.73 -6.38
CA ASP A 74 23.76 4.48 -7.82
C ASP A 74 22.26 4.58 -8.19
N THR A 75 21.94 5.39 -9.20
CA THR A 75 20.57 5.52 -9.70
C THR A 75 20.51 5.14 -11.17
N ARG A 76 19.76 4.09 -11.47
CA ARG A 76 19.55 3.57 -12.81
C ARG A 76 18.15 3.89 -13.27
N LYS A 77 17.99 4.31 -14.52
CA LYS A 77 16.67 4.46 -15.15
C LYS A 77 16.50 3.36 -16.17
N LEU A 78 15.33 2.73 -16.18
CA LEU A 78 15.02 1.69 -17.14
C LEU A 78 13.56 1.74 -17.56
N LYS A 79 13.29 1.18 -18.73
CA LYS A 79 11.95 0.84 -19.19
C LYS A 79 11.71 -0.64 -18.99
N ARG A 80 10.55 -0.99 -18.47
CA ARG A 80 10.11 -2.39 -18.34
C ARG A 80 8.89 -2.60 -19.23
N TYR A 81 8.98 -3.60 -20.08
CA TYR A 81 7.89 -4.12 -20.88
C TYR A 81 7.52 -5.50 -20.37
N SER A 82 6.23 -5.76 -20.15
CA SER A 82 5.73 -7.09 -19.82
C SER A 82 4.62 -7.48 -20.78
N ARG A 83 4.57 -8.74 -21.20
CA ARG A 83 3.42 -9.29 -21.94
C ARG A 83 3.07 -10.70 -21.49
N VAL A 84 1.78 -11.01 -21.53
CA VAL A 84 1.25 -12.38 -21.35
C VAL A 84 0.98 -12.94 -22.74
N GLU A 85 1.50 -14.13 -23.02
CA GLU A 85 1.27 -14.87 -24.26
C GLU A 85 -0.01 -15.72 -24.16
N ASP A 86 -0.46 -16.27 -25.30
CA ASP A 86 -1.67 -17.09 -25.38
C ASP A 86 -1.59 -18.38 -24.55
N ASP A 87 -0.39 -18.92 -24.33
CA ASP A 87 -0.11 -20.09 -23.49
C ASP A 87 -0.01 -19.75 -21.99
N GLY A 88 -0.15 -18.47 -21.63
CA GLY A 88 -0.04 -17.98 -20.25
C GLY A 88 1.38 -17.61 -19.82
N THR A 89 2.40 -17.91 -20.63
CA THR A 89 3.78 -17.50 -20.34
C THR A 89 3.86 -15.98 -20.29
N VAL A 90 4.57 -15.45 -19.28
CA VAL A 90 4.80 -14.02 -19.14
C VAL A 90 6.23 -13.68 -19.51
N LYS A 91 6.41 -12.78 -20.47
CA LYS A 91 7.72 -12.27 -20.90
C LYS A 91 7.96 -10.86 -20.38
N PHE A 92 9.20 -10.61 -19.98
CA PHE A 92 9.69 -9.34 -19.46
C PHE A 92 10.90 -8.88 -20.26
N LEU A 93 10.91 -7.60 -20.66
CA LEU A 93 12.08 -6.92 -21.18
C LEU A 93 12.38 -5.69 -20.32
N LEU A 94 13.56 -5.66 -19.72
CA LEU A 94 14.08 -4.47 -19.04
C LEU A 94 15.16 -3.87 -19.94
N LEU A 95 15.03 -2.57 -20.26
CA LEU A 95 15.99 -1.82 -21.05
C LEU A 95 16.53 -0.64 -20.23
N PHE A 96 17.83 -0.65 -19.95
CA PHE A 96 18.48 0.39 -19.17
C PHE A 96 18.75 1.64 -20.03
N ASP A 97 18.26 2.79 -19.59
CA ASP A 97 18.40 4.08 -20.27
C ASP A 97 19.53 4.94 -19.68
N SER A 98 19.81 4.80 -18.38
CA SER A 98 20.89 5.52 -17.68
C SER A 98 21.38 4.76 -16.45
N PRO A 99 22.63 4.98 -15.98
CA PRO A 99 23.63 5.93 -16.50
C PRO A 99 24.32 5.45 -17.80
N ALA A 100 25.24 6.25 -18.33
CA ALA A 100 25.83 6.05 -19.67
C ALA A 100 26.56 4.70 -19.79
N GLU A 101 27.18 4.23 -18.71
CA GLU A 101 27.96 3.00 -18.64
C GLU A 101 27.10 1.74 -18.84
N ILE A 102 25.79 1.83 -18.58
CA ILE A 102 24.85 0.72 -18.73
C ILE A 102 23.73 1.01 -19.74
N LYS A 103 23.79 2.17 -20.42
CA LYS A 103 22.76 2.55 -21.39
C LYS A 103 22.73 1.53 -22.53
N GLY A 104 21.54 1.00 -22.80
CA GLY A 104 21.30 -0.02 -23.81
C GLY A 104 21.46 -1.47 -23.32
N VAL A 105 21.88 -1.69 -22.07
CA VAL A 105 21.84 -3.04 -21.48
C VAL A 105 20.38 -3.51 -21.43
N ALA A 106 20.16 -4.77 -21.82
CA ALA A 106 18.84 -5.37 -21.85
C ALA A 106 18.83 -6.70 -21.07
N LEU A 107 17.77 -6.93 -20.31
CA LEU A 107 17.47 -8.21 -19.67
C LEU A 107 16.15 -8.74 -20.23
N LEU A 108 16.19 -9.94 -20.79
CA LEU A 108 15.02 -10.70 -21.21
C LEU A 108 14.79 -11.84 -20.22
N ALA A 109 13.56 -11.97 -19.72
CA ALA A 109 13.17 -13.04 -18.81
C ALA A 109 11.77 -13.56 -19.14
N SER A 110 11.49 -14.81 -18.80
CA SER A 110 10.18 -15.44 -18.91
C SER A 110 9.78 -16.12 -17.59
N ARG A 111 8.47 -16.20 -17.36
CA ARG A 111 7.85 -17.00 -16.30
C ARG A 111 6.80 -17.90 -16.95
N ASP A 112 6.96 -19.20 -16.74
CA ASP A 112 6.01 -20.24 -17.15
C ASP A 112 4.95 -20.49 -16.06
#